data_AF-A0A2H3K3C6-F1
#
_entry.id   AF-A0A2H3K3C6-F1
#
_cell.length_a   1.000
_cell.length_b   1.000
_cell.length_c   1.000
_cell.angle_alpha   90.00
_cell.angle_beta   90.00
_cell.angle_gamma   90.00
#
_symmetry.space_group_name_H-M   'P 1'
#
loop_
_entity.id
_entity.type
_entity.pdbx_description
1 polymer ?
#
loop_
_entity_poly.entity_id
_entity_poly.type
_entity_poly.pdbx_seq_one_letter_code
_entity_poly.pdbx_strand_id
1 'polypeptide(L)'
;MEASVLSRAYRALSPSPARQITYCADPLRLILAFKLAQEVDEVTKEKESEVENQNSQNKPLVQEPPQPQMPKIEEQNGTTEIKSGTVNIEQEGILEQKKTKKPMAPNYEIGVRCYSIIPDVDLRKVVEQALPTEIQAMWKERCQSGHLASTTHIQLAHYRMRLHHRGAEVWRWCWSFLTKRDPVWFHFRLTHLVWDDRIVLAVVDGLEFDASEARNAGVKAEDGNVFVDGLPDWICSSLHIILVKNNEKVSPGEARALVRQWKEAPQSVNSIPLDDVQGKGYMRKFFGRILKLNYLRNLMAQRREEKQEKELSKQEVANR
;
A
#
# COMPACT_ATOMS: atom_id res chain seq x y z
N MET A 1 -7.15 16.87 -28.61
CA MET A 1 -7.21 15.51 -29.19
C MET A 1 -6.78 14.42 -28.20
N GLU A 2 -5.74 14.64 -27.39
CA GLU A 2 -5.20 13.65 -26.42
C GLU A 2 -6.21 13.14 -25.37
N ALA A 3 -7.08 14.03 -24.84
CA ALA A 3 -8.13 13.62 -23.90
C ALA A 3 -9.17 12.65 -24.49
N SER A 4 -9.35 12.64 -25.82
CA SER A 4 -10.31 11.77 -26.53
C SER A 4 -9.78 10.34 -26.68
N VAL A 5 -8.47 10.19 -26.90
CA VAL A 5 -7.82 8.88 -27.07
C VAL A 5 -7.73 8.15 -25.73
N LEU A 6 -7.32 8.85 -24.67
CA LEU A 6 -7.29 8.31 -23.30
C LEU A 6 -8.69 7.89 -22.81
N SER A 7 -9.73 8.66 -23.14
CA SER A 7 -11.12 8.34 -22.77
C SER A 7 -11.67 7.10 -23.49
N ARG A 8 -11.29 6.88 -24.77
CA ARG A 8 -11.68 5.67 -25.53
C ARG A 8 -10.98 4.41 -25.03
N ALA A 9 -9.68 4.50 -24.75
CA ALA A 9 -8.93 3.40 -24.12
C ALA A 9 -9.51 3.04 -22.74
N TYR A 10 -9.97 4.03 -21.98
CA TYR A 10 -10.57 3.84 -20.66
C TYR A 10 -11.94 3.13 -20.69
N ARG A 11 -12.81 3.45 -21.67
CA ARG A 11 -14.09 2.74 -21.85
C ARG A 11 -13.91 1.29 -22.28
N ALA A 12 -12.88 0.99 -23.08
CA ALA A 12 -12.59 -0.39 -23.50
C ALA A 12 -12.09 -1.29 -22.35
N LEU A 13 -11.52 -0.69 -21.30
CA LEU A 13 -10.92 -1.40 -20.16
C LEU A 13 -11.85 -1.48 -18.92
N SER A 14 -12.95 -0.73 -18.91
CA SER A 14 -13.90 -0.73 -17.78
C SER A 14 -14.96 -1.82 -17.96
N PRO A 15 -15.06 -2.82 -17.06
CA PRO A 15 -16.07 -3.87 -17.20
C PRO A 15 -17.48 -3.34 -16.92
N SER A 16 -18.47 -3.90 -17.62
CA SER A 16 -19.89 -3.76 -17.28
C SER A 16 -20.14 -4.30 -15.86
N PRO A 17 -21.00 -3.66 -15.05
CA PRO A 17 -21.26 -4.04 -13.65
C PRO A 17 -21.71 -5.49 -13.45
N ALA A 18 -22.20 -6.17 -14.50
CA ALA A 18 -22.81 -7.50 -14.40
C ALA A 18 -21.82 -8.69 -14.45
N ARG A 19 -20.51 -8.48 -14.50
CA ARG A 19 -19.51 -9.57 -14.52
C ARG A 19 -18.32 -9.27 -13.61
N GLN A 20 -18.48 -9.52 -12.31
CA GLN A 20 -17.41 -9.48 -11.31
C GLN A 20 -17.34 -10.79 -10.51
N ILE A 21 -17.13 -11.92 -11.19
CA ILE A 21 -16.70 -13.14 -10.51
C ILE A 21 -15.53 -13.73 -11.33
N THR A 22 -14.44 -14.03 -10.62
CA THR A 22 -13.14 -14.57 -11.09
C THR A 22 -12.26 -13.67 -11.97
N TYR A 23 -11.33 -12.95 -11.32
CA TYR A 23 -10.18 -12.32 -11.97
C TYR A 23 -9.01 -13.31 -12.12
N CYS A 24 -9.01 -14.09 -13.20
CA CYS A 24 -7.76 -14.44 -13.87
C CYS A 24 -7.52 -13.32 -14.89
N ALA A 25 -6.38 -12.62 -14.80
CA ALA A 25 -6.05 -11.58 -15.76
C ALA A 25 -5.93 -12.24 -17.15
N ASP A 26 -6.88 -11.95 -18.04
CA ASP A 26 -6.80 -12.32 -19.46
C ASP A 26 -5.45 -11.82 -20.02
N PRO A 27 -4.54 -12.71 -20.43
CA PRO A 27 -3.22 -12.34 -20.95
C PRO A 27 -3.29 -11.36 -22.11
N LEU A 28 -4.36 -11.43 -22.92
CA LEU A 28 -4.55 -10.54 -24.07
C LEU A 28 -4.81 -9.09 -23.64
N ARG A 29 -5.50 -8.88 -22.51
CA ARG A 29 -5.70 -7.53 -21.95
C ARG A 29 -4.40 -6.93 -21.41
N LEU A 30 -3.52 -7.75 -20.84
CA LEU A 30 -2.20 -7.31 -20.41
C LEU A 30 -1.30 -6.96 -21.61
N ILE A 31 -1.32 -7.76 -22.67
CA ILE A 31 -0.57 -7.49 -23.91
C ILE A 31 -1.07 -6.20 -24.58
N LEU A 32 -2.39 -5.99 -24.64
CA LEU A 32 -2.96 -4.78 -25.22
C LEU A 32 -2.59 -3.52 -24.43
N ALA A 33 -2.67 -3.58 -23.09
CA ALA A 33 -2.23 -2.49 -22.23
C ALA A 33 -0.73 -2.20 -22.38
N PHE A 34 0.09 -3.22 -22.64
CA PHE A 34 1.51 -3.07 -22.90
C PHE A 34 1.79 -2.37 -24.24
N LYS A 35 1.11 -2.77 -25.32
CA LYS A 35 1.25 -2.13 -26.64
C LYS A 35 0.84 -0.65 -26.61
N LEU A 36 -0.29 -0.33 -25.97
CA LEU A 36 -0.74 1.06 -25.82
C LEU A 36 0.25 1.91 -25.00
N ALA A 37 0.91 1.32 -24.00
CA ALA A 37 1.93 2.05 -23.23
C ALA A 37 3.20 2.32 -24.06
N GLN A 38 3.57 1.44 -24.98
CA GLN A 38 4.70 1.66 -25.89
C GLN A 38 4.40 2.76 -26.90
N GLU A 39 3.21 2.77 -27.50
CA GLU A 39 2.79 3.81 -28.45
C GLU A 39 2.77 5.21 -27.79
N VAL A 40 2.33 5.32 -26.53
CA VAL A 40 2.34 6.60 -25.79
C VAL A 40 3.77 7.07 -25.52
N ASP A 41 4.70 6.15 -25.20
CA ASP A 41 6.12 6.48 -24.94
C ASP A 41 6.82 6.97 -26.22
N GLU A 42 6.50 6.39 -27.38
CA GLU A 42 7.04 6.81 -28.68
C GLU A 42 6.54 8.21 -29.07
N VAL A 43 5.24 8.46 -28.96
CA VAL A 43 4.64 9.78 -29.26
C VAL A 43 5.19 10.88 -28.33
N THR A 44 5.48 10.54 -27.07
CA THR A 44 6.04 11.50 -26.12
C THR A 44 7.47 11.89 -26.48
N LYS A 45 8.30 10.92 -26.90
CA LYS A 45 9.69 11.17 -27.32
C LYS A 45 9.78 12.00 -28.60
N GLU A 46 8.90 11.76 -29.57
CA GLU A 46 8.84 12.56 -30.79
C GLU A 46 8.57 14.04 -30.44
N LYS A 47 7.60 14.30 -29.55
CA LYS A 47 7.29 15.67 -29.11
C LYS A 47 8.39 16.32 -28.29
N GLU A 48 9.08 15.58 -27.42
CA GLU A 48 10.22 16.12 -26.67
C GLU A 48 11.36 16.53 -27.61
N SER A 49 11.61 15.74 -28.66
CA SER A 49 12.61 16.08 -29.68
C SER A 49 12.25 17.29 -30.55
N GLU A 50 10.95 17.54 -30.79
CA GLU A 50 10.48 18.74 -31.48
C GLU A 50 10.62 20.00 -30.61
N VAL A 51 10.35 19.90 -29.30
CA VAL A 51 10.47 21.02 -28.36
C VAL A 51 11.93 21.38 -28.11
N GLU A 52 12.84 20.41 -28.05
CA GLU A 52 14.28 20.64 -27.88
C GLU A 52 14.90 21.34 -29.11
N ASN A 53 14.40 21.05 -30.31
CA ASN A 53 14.80 21.76 -31.54
C ASN A 53 14.28 23.21 -31.58
N GLN A 54 13.11 23.50 -31.03
CA GLN A 54 12.56 24.87 -31.03
C GLN A 54 13.21 25.78 -29.98
N ASN A 55 13.71 25.23 -28.87
CA ASN A 55 14.28 26.03 -27.77
C ASN A 55 15.74 26.50 -28.01
N SER A 56 16.39 26.05 -29.09
CA SER A 56 17.75 26.48 -29.44
C SER A 56 17.82 27.84 -30.15
N GLN A 57 16.69 28.47 -30.48
CA GLN A 57 16.67 29.73 -31.25
C GLN A 57 16.29 31.00 -30.47
N ASN A 58 15.87 30.92 -29.20
CA ASN A 58 15.48 32.11 -28.43
C ASN A 58 15.97 32.05 -26.98
N LYS A 59 17.20 32.49 -26.73
CA LYS A 59 17.73 32.69 -25.36
C LYS A 59 17.91 34.20 -25.09
N PRO A 60 16.98 34.87 -24.40
CA PRO A 60 17.16 36.27 -24.02
C PRO A 60 18.11 36.40 -22.82
N LEU A 61 18.92 37.46 -22.84
CA LEU A 61 19.88 37.82 -21.80
C LEU A 61 19.12 38.34 -20.56
N VAL A 62 19.15 37.58 -19.47
CA VAL A 62 18.51 37.96 -18.19
C VAL A 62 19.54 38.64 -17.28
N GLN A 63 19.25 39.86 -16.85
CA GLN A 63 20.02 40.60 -15.84
C GLN A 63 19.67 40.08 -14.44
N GLU A 64 20.70 39.90 -13.60
CA GLU A 64 20.56 39.44 -12.21
C GLU A 64 19.88 40.49 -11.32
N PRO A 65 18.94 40.10 -10.45
CA PRO A 65 18.37 40.98 -9.44
C PRO A 65 19.31 41.11 -8.22
N PRO A 66 19.30 42.26 -7.52
CA PRO A 66 20.16 42.51 -6.37
C PRO A 66 19.71 41.73 -5.13
N GLN A 67 20.69 41.24 -4.37
CA GLN A 67 20.45 40.45 -3.16
C GLN A 67 19.91 41.30 -1.99
N PRO A 68 18.97 40.74 -1.19
CA PRO A 68 18.44 41.40 0.00
C PRO A 68 19.39 41.25 1.20
N GLN A 69 19.61 42.36 1.91
CA GLN A 69 20.39 42.42 3.15
C GLN A 69 19.57 41.91 4.34
N MET A 70 20.18 41.05 5.17
CA MET A 70 19.59 40.56 6.41
C MET A 70 19.87 41.49 7.60
N PRO A 71 18.92 41.62 8.56
CA PRO A 71 19.11 42.40 9.77
C PRO A 71 19.96 41.68 10.83
N LYS A 72 20.78 42.46 11.54
CA LYS A 72 21.56 42.10 12.73
C LYS A 72 20.64 41.65 13.87
N ILE A 73 20.95 40.51 14.48
CA ILE A 73 20.42 40.08 15.77
C ILE A 73 21.54 40.24 16.81
N GLU A 74 21.27 41.01 17.86
CA GLU A 74 22.12 41.19 19.04
C GLU A 74 22.00 39.96 19.97
N GLU A 75 23.13 39.30 20.23
CA GLU A 75 23.25 38.26 21.26
C GLU A 75 23.78 38.87 22.56
N GLN A 76 23.06 38.65 23.65
CA GLN A 76 23.48 38.96 25.02
C GLN A 76 24.27 37.78 25.60
N ASN A 77 25.52 38.03 25.97
CA ASN A 77 26.44 37.07 26.55
C ASN A 77 26.19 36.89 28.06
N GLY A 78 25.97 35.63 28.48
CA GLY A 78 26.04 35.18 29.86
C GLY A 78 27.32 34.35 30.09
N THR A 79 28.21 34.86 30.92
CA THR A 79 29.52 34.31 31.28
C THR A 79 29.39 33.13 32.22
N THR A 80 30.03 32.00 31.93
CA THR A 80 30.39 30.99 32.96
C THR A 80 31.74 30.39 32.64
N GLU A 81 32.70 30.63 33.55
CA GLU A 81 34.08 30.15 33.51
C GLU A 81 34.16 28.63 33.64
N ILE A 82 34.84 27.96 32.71
CA ILE A 82 35.34 26.60 32.91
C ILE A 82 36.82 26.57 32.52
N LYS A 83 37.61 26.01 33.44
CA LYS A 83 39.07 25.99 33.51
C LYS A 83 39.71 25.20 32.36
N SER A 84 40.85 25.76 31.94
CA SER A 84 41.79 25.30 30.92
C SER A 84 42.41 23.94 31.21
N GLY A 85 42.36 23.05 30.21
CA GLY A 85 43.23 21.87 30.09
C GLY A 85 43.73 21.78 28.63
N THR A 86 45.01 22.03 28.43
CA THR A 86 45.71 22.09 27.15
C THR A 86 45.89 20.69 26.57
N VAL A 87 45.36 20.42 25.37
CA VAL A 87 45.71 19.24 24.57
C VAL A 87 45.99 19.69 23.13
N ASN A 88 47.23 19.50 22.69
CA ASN A 88 47.67 19.64 21.31
C ASN A 88 47.11 18.48 20.49
N ILE A 89 46.36 18.76 19.42
CA ILE A 89 46.09 17.79 18.36
C ILE A 89 46.36 18.48 17.03
N GLU A 90 47.44 18.03 16.41
CA GLU A 90 47.85 18.34 15.05
C GLU A 90 47.01 17.53 14.03
N GLN A 91 46.92 18.13 12.85
CA GLN A 91 46.76 17.52 11.52
C GLN A 91 45.35 17.27 10.97
N GLU A 92 45.05 18.18 10.03
CA GLU A 92 44.08 18.12 8.96
C GLU A 92 44.24 16.85 8.10
N GLY A 93 43.21 16.02 8.10
CA GLY A 93 42.95 15.02 7.07
C GLY A 93 41.61 15.33 6.42
N ILE A 94 41.64 15.78 5.15
CA ILE A 94 40.45 15.90 4.30
C ILE A 94 39.94 14.49 4.06
N LEU A 95 39.01 14.05 4.92
CA LEU A 95 38.31 12.78 4.76
C LEU A 95 37.29 12.97 3.63
N GLU A 96 37.60 12.45 2.45
CA GLU A 96 36.62 12.24 1.39
C GLU A 96 35.42 11.50 1.97
N GLN A 97 34.33 12.22 2.19
CA GLN A 97 33.05 11.64 2.55
C GLN A 97 32.52 10.90 1.33
N LYS A 98 32.99 9.67 1.12
CA LYS A 98 32.32 8.68 0.29
C LYS A 98 30.90 8.56 0.82
N LYS A 99 29.95 9.18 0.11
CA LYS A 99 28.51 9.00 0.33
C LYS A 99 28.22 7.51 0.24
N THR A 100 28.22 6.83 1.39
CA THR A 100 27.78 5.46 1.52
C THR A 100 26.33 5.45 1.09
N LYS A 101 26.07 4.93 -0.12
CA LYS A 101 24.71 4.70 -0.63
C LYS A 101 23.96 3.98 0.49
N LYS A 102 22.89 4.62 1.01
CA LYS A 102 22.00 3.96 1.98
C LYS A 102 21.67 2.59 1.41
N PRO A 103 21.85 1.49 2.16
CA PRO A 103 21.54 0.16 1.66
C PRO A 103 20.10 0.21 1.16
N MET A 104 19.95 0.03 -0.15
CA MET A 104 18.65 0.01 -0.79
C MET A 104 17.88 -1.10 -0.09
N ALA A 105 16.75 -0.75 0.54
CA ALA A 105 15.93 -1.74 1.22
C ALA A 105 15.74 -2.91 0.23
N PRO A 106 15.98 -4.17 0.66
CA PRO A 106 16.13 -5.25 -0.31
C PRO A 106 14.87 -5.35 -1.19
N ASN A 107 15.08 -5.73 -2.45
CA ASN A 107 14.14 -5.63 -3.60
C ASN A 107 12.83 -6.46 -3.44
N TYR A 108 12.50 -6.88 -2.23
CA TYR A 108 11.30 -7.60 -1.93
C TYR A 108 10.10 -6.64 -1.93
N GLU A 109 9.06 -7.01 -2.68
CA GLU A 109 7.68 -6.47 -2.57
C GLU A 109 7.37 -5.14 -3.23
N ILE A 110 8.13 -4.69 -4.23
CA ILE A 110 7.69 -3.54 -5.00
C ILE A 110 6.32 -3.85 -5.62
N GLY A 111 5.30 -3.07 -5.27
CA GLY A 111 3.93 -3.25 -5.76
C GLY A 111 2.91 -3.72 -4.72
N VAL A 112 3.32 -4.42 -3.65
CA VAL A 112 2.38 -4.91 -2.62
C VAL A 112 1.93 -3.73 -1.76
N ARG A 113 0.62 -3.51 -1.69
CA ARG A 113 -0.03 -2.47 -0.90
C ARG A 113 -0.45 -2.96 0.48
N CYS A 114 -1.02 -4.15 0.55
CA CYS A 114 -1.41 -4.75 1.82
C CYS A 114 -1.44 -6.29 1.76
N TYR A 115 -1.37 -6.87 2.95
CA TYR A 115 -1.61 -8.26 3.25
C TYR A 115 -2.94 -8.34 4.00
N SER A 116 -3.89 -9.09 3.45
CA SER A 116 -5.25 -9.12 4.01
C SER A 116 -5.88 -10.49 3.82
N ILE A 117 -6.82 -10.84 4.69
CA ILE A 117 -7.68 -12.03 4.55
C ILE A 117 -8.94 -11.63 3.78
N ILE A 118 -9.31 -12.41 2.77
CA ILE A 118 -10.57 -12.29 2.03
C ILE A 118 -11.59 -13.18 2.71
N PRO A 119 -12.64 -12.61 3.34
CA PRO A 119 -13.73 -13.39 3.90
C PRO A 119 -14.45 -14.17 2.80
N ASP A 120 -14.67 -15.46 3.05
CA ASP A 120 -15.58 -16.33 2.31
C ASP A 120 -16.86 -16.51 3.14
N VAL A 121 -17.60 -15.41 3.29
CA VAL A 121 -18.85 -15.34 4.03
C VAL A 121 -19.75 -14.30 3.37
N ASP A 122 -21.05 -14.58 3.29
CA ASP A 122 -22.05 -13.63 2.78
C ASP A 122 -22.29 -12.53 3.82
N LEU A 123 -21.38 -11.57 3.86
CA LEU A 123 -21.44 -10.43 4.79
C LEU A 123 -22.72 -9.61 4.62
N ARG A 124 -23.28 -9.56 3.40
CA ARG A 124 -24.51 -8.82 3.16
C ARG A 124 -25.67 -9.47 3.91
N LYS A 125 -25.81 -10.79 3.77
CA LYS A 125 -26.84 -11.55 4.49
C LYS A 125 -26.67 -11.43 6.00
N VAL A 126 -25.44 -11.57 6.51
CA VAL A 126 -25.13 -11.41 7.94
C VAL A 126 -25.61 -10.06 8.46
N VAL A 127 -25.31 -8.99 7.73
CA VAL A 127 -25.68 -7.63 8.12
C VAL A 127 -27.18 -7.39 8.02
N GLU A 128 -27.82 -7.81 6.93
CA GLU A 128 -29.27 -7.63 6.74
C GLU A 128 -30.11 -8.36 7.80
N GLN A 129 -29.61 -9.48 8.33
CA GLN A 129 -30.27 -10.21 9.41
C GLN A 129 -30.08 -9.56 10.79
N ALA A 130 -28.93 -8.93 11.02
CA ALA A 130 -28.60 -8.33 12.32
C ALA A 130 -29.07 -6.86 12.44
N LEU A 131 -29.25 -6.13 11.34
CA LEU A 131 -29.50 -4.69 11.43
C LEU A 131 -30.87 -4.34 12.00
N PRO A 132 -30.94 -3.43 13.00
CA PRO A 132 -32.20 -2.92 13.50
C PRO A 132 -32.87 -2.03 12.44
N THR A 133 -34.20 -1.92 12.52
CA THR A 133 -35.05 -1.26 11.50
C THR A 133 -34.59 0.17 11.19
N GLU A 134 -34.12 0.89 12.21
CA GLU A 134 -33.66 2.28 12.12
C GLU A 134 -32.47 2.45 11.16
N ILE A 135 -31.59 1.45 11.09
CA ILE A 135 -30.35 1.49 10.30
C ILE A 135 -30.50 0.77 8.96
N GLN A 136 -31.53 -0.06 8.78
CA GLN A 136 -31.78 -0.76 7.51
C GLN A 136 -31.97 0.20 6.33
N ALA A 137 -32.61 1.36 6.55
CA ALA A 137 -32.79 2.37 5.50
C ALA A 137 -31.43 2.89 5.00
N MET A 138 -30.57 3.32 5.93
CA MET A 138 -29.20 3.78 5.65
C MET A 138 -28.37 2.69 4.96
N TRP A 139 -28.46 1.45 5.42
CA TRP A 139 -27.75 0.32 4.82
C TRP A 139 -28.19 0.07 3.37
N LYS A 140 -29.50 0.02 3.12
CA LYS A 140 -30.06 -0.18 1.78
C LYS A 140 -29.66 0.93 0.82
N GLU A 141 -29.78 2.18 1.25
CA GLU A 141 -29.37 3.36 0.47
C GLU A 141 -27.89 3.24 0.06
N ARG A 142 -27.00 2.99 1.02
CA ARG A 142 -25.56 2.92 0.72
C ARG A 142 -25.21 1.71 -0.16
N CYS A 143 -25.88 0.57 0.03
CA CYS A 143 -25.71 -0.57 -0.87
C CYS A 143 -26.12 -0.23 -2.31
N GLN A 144 -27.22 0.51 -2.49
CA GLN A 144 -27.72 0.94 -3.80
C GLN A 144 -26.80 1.99 -4.46
N SER A 145 -26.21 2.88 -3.67
CA SER A 145 -25.27 3.91 -4.15
C SER A 145 -23.89 3.37 -4.54
N GLY A 146 -23.68 2.04 -4.53
CA GLY A 146 -22.40 1.42 -4.88
C GLY A 146 -21.30 1.64 -3.84
N HIS A 147 -21.68 2.03 -2.62
CA HIS A 147 -20.76 2.26 -1.51
C HIS A 147 -20.40 1.00 -0.73
N LEU A 148 -20.90 -0.16 -1.16
CA LEU A 148 -20.44 -1.45 -0.69
C LEU A 148 -18.97 -1.62 -1.09
N ALA A 149 -18.12 -2.01 -0.14
CA ALA A 149 -16.72 -2.25 -0.44
C ALA A 149 -16.60 -3.35 -1.51
N SER A 150 -16.08 -2.99 -2.69
CA SER A 150 -15.94 -3.90 -3.84
C SER A 150 -15.13 -5.16 -3.54
N THR A 151 -14.28 -5.12 -2.52
CA THR A 151 -13.64 -6.29 -1.93
C THR A 151 -13.49 -6.06 -0.44
N THR A 152 -14.39 -6.65 0.33
CA THR A 152 -14.28 -6.73 1.78
C THR A 152 -13.06 -7.57 2.14
N HIS A 153 -12.26 -7.09 3.09
CA HIS A 153 -11.06 -7.78 3.53
C HIS A 153 -10.72 -7.41 4.97
N ILE A 154 -10.04 -8.32 5.66
CA ILE A 154 -9.46 -8.12 6.98
C ILE A 154 -8.00 -7.74 6.76
N GLN A 155 -7.66 -6.46 6.93
CA GLN A 155 -6.29 -5.99 6.67
C GLN A 155 -5.37 -6.32 7.85
N LEU A 156 -4.37 -7.18 7.63
CA LEU A 156 -3.35 -7.51 8.63
C LEU A 156 -2.18 -6.50 8.58
N ALA A 157 -1.73 -6.14 7.39
CA ALA A 157 -0.65 -5.17 7.23
C ALA A 157 -0.83 -4.31 5.97
N HIS A 158 -0.51 -3.02 6.07
CA HIS A 158 -0.52 -2.05 4.96
C HIS A 158 0.88 -1.47 4.76
N TYR A 159 1.25 -1.12 3.52
CA TYR A 159 2.64 -0.73 3.19
C TYR A 159 3.13 0.47 4.00
N ARG A 160 2.23 1.39 4.37
CA ARG A 160 2.55 2.53 5.24
C ARG A 160 3.02 2.11 6.63
N MET A 161 2.62 0.94 7.12
CA MET A 161 3.07 0.41 8.42
C MET A 161 4.58 0.13 8.41
N ARG A 162 5.20 -0.11 7.25
CA ARG A 162 6.67 -0.28 7.12
C ARG A 162 7.48 0.94 7.55
N LEU A 163 6.84 2.11 7.58
CA LEU A 163 7.50 3.36 7.98
C LEU A 163 7.70 3.45 9.50
N HIS A 164 7.12 2.53 10.27
CA HIS A 164 7.22 2.47 11.73
C HIS A 164 7.82 1.13 12.16
N HIS A 165 8.65 1.11 13.21
CA HIS A 165 9.38 -0.10 13.63
C HIS A 165 8.44 -1.30 13.87
N ARG A 166 7.39 -1.14 14.70
CA ARG A 166 6.41 -2.21 15.00
C ARG A 166 5.66 -2.67 13.76
N GLY A 167 5.30 -1.73 12.88
CA GLY A 167 4.57 -2.04 11.66
C GLY A 167 5.43 -2.76 10.61
N ALA A 168 6.74 -2.47 10.58
CA ALA A 168 7.69 -3.13 9.70
C ALA A 168 7.92 -4.61 10.07
N GLU A 169 7.78 -4.97 11.35
CA GLU A 169 7.85 -6.35 11.82
C GLU A 169 6.62 -7.15 11.38
N VAL A 170 5.41 -6.65 11.64
CA VAL A 170 4.15 -7.28 11.18
C VAL A 170 4.14 -7.46 9.66
N TRP A 171 4.60 -6.44 8.94
CA TRP A 171 4.73 -6.49 7.49
C TRP A 171 5.68 -7.61 7.04
N ARG A 172 6.88 -7.69 7.62
CA ARG A 172 7.86 -8.77 7.34
C ARG A 172 7.32 -10.14 7.71
N TRP A 173 6.55 -10.23 8.79
CA TRP A 173 5.88 -11.45 9.24
C TRP A 173 4.88 -11.96 8.21
N CYS A 174 3.95 -11.10 7.78
CA CYS A 174 2.98 -11.40 6.72
C CYS A 174 3.65 -11.78 5.39
N TRP A 175 4.72 -11.08 5.03
CA TRP A 175 5.48 -11.35 3.82
C TRP A 175 6.16 -12.72 3.86
N SER A 176 6.90 -13.00 4.93
CA SER A 176 7.63 -14.26 5.09
C SER A 176 6.66 -15.44 5.05
N PHE A 177 5.49 -15.28 5.68
CA PHE A 177 4.43 -16.26 5.67
C PHE A 177 3.87 -16.52 4.26
N LEU A 178 3.49 -15.49 3.49
CA LEU A 178 2.90 -15.67 2.15
C LEU A 178 3.91 -15.84 0.99
N THR A 179 5.22 -15.75 1.21
CA THR A 179 6.18 -15.81 0.09
C THR A 179 6.22 -17.18 -0.59
N LYS A 180 5.91 -18.23 0.15
CA LYS A 180 5.98 -19.62 -0.31
C LYS A 180 4.62 -20.31 -0.35
N ARG A 181 3.53 -19.58 -0.07
CA ARG A 181 2.24 -20.14 0.36
C ARG A 181 1.09 -19.27 -0.18
N ASP A 182 0.27 -19.78 -1.09
CA ASP A 182 -0.95 -19.11 -1.59
C ASP A 182 -1.87 -20.15 -2.26
N PRO A 183 -3.14 -20.32 -1.84
CA PRO A 183 -3.85 -19.61 -0.77
C PRO A 183 -3.63 -20.21 0.63
N VAL A 184 -3.68 -19.37 1.67
CA VAL A 184 -3.63 -19.81 3.08
C VAL A 184 -4.91 -19.42 3.80
N TRP A 185 -5.58 -20.38 4.43
CA TRP A 185 -6.91 -20.20 5.00
C TRP A 185 -6.90 -19.99 6.52
N PHE A 186 -7.92 -19.27 6.99
CA PHE A 186 -8.12 -18.87 8.38
C PHE A 186 -9.60 -18.96 8.76
N HIS A 187 -9.86 -19.26 10.03
CA HIS A 187 -11.15 -19.09 10.68
C HIS A 187 -11.15 -17.82 11.51
N PHE A 188 -12.31 -17.22 11.70
CA PHE A 188 -12.50 -16.06 12.56
C PHE A 188 -13.96 -15.91 12.95
N ARG A 189 -14.25 -15.07 13.94
CA ARG A 189 -15.61 -14.76 14.41
C ARG A 189 -15.93 -13.30 14.15
N LEU A 190 -17.13 -13.03 13.67
CA LEU A 190 -17.69 -11.69 13.62
C LEU A 190 -18.52 -11.46 14.88
N THR A 191 -18.03 -10.57 15.75
CA THR A 191 -18.62 -10.42 17.09
C THR A 191 -19.64 -9.29 17.15
N HIS A 192 -19.40 -8.19 16.43
CA HIS A 192 -20.26 -7.01 16.48
C HIS A 192 -20.29 -6.32 15.11
N LEU A 193 -21.41 -5.68 14.80
CA LEU A 193 -21.44 -4.58 13.85
C LEU A 193 -21.24 -3.29 14.61
N VAL A 194 -20.36 -2.43 14.10
CA VAL A 194 -20.06 -1.11 14.66
C VAL A 194 -20.19 -0.08 13.56
N TRP A 195 -20.86 1.03 13.85
CA TRP A 195 -21.08 2.07 12.85
C TRP A 195 -21.16 3.48 13.43
N ASP A 196 -20.86 4.43 12.54
CA ASP A 196 -21.14 5.85 12.69
C ASP A 196 -21.88 6.36 11.44
N ASP A 197 -21.96 7.69 11.28
CA ASP A 197 -22.54 8.36 10.13
C ASP A 197 -21.75 8.16 8.83
N ARG A 198 -20.54 7.56 8.88
CA ARG A 198 -19.62 7.45 7.75
C ARG A 198 -19.24 6.01 7.39
N ILE A 199 -19.23 5.09 8.33
CA ILE A 199 -18.67 3.73 8.18
C ILE A 199 -19.60 2.74 8.85
N VAL A 200 -19.81 1.60 8.19
CA VAL A 200 -20.34 0.38 8.82
C VAL A 200 -19.27 -0.70 8.68
N LEU A 201 -18.90 -1.33 9.79
CA LEU A 201 -17.89 -2.40 9.80
C LEU A 201 -18.32 -3.55 10.72
N ALA A 202 -17.78 -4.74 10.44
CA ALA A 202 -17.86 -5.89 11.33
C ALA A 202 -16.55 -6.03 12.10
N VAL A 203 -16.63 -6.23 13.41
CA VAL A 203 -15.48 -6.52 14.27
C VAL A 203 -15.12 -7.99 14.16
N VAL A 204 -13.84 -8.26 13.94
CA VAL A 204 -13.30 -9.62 13.81
C VAL A 204 -12.57 -9.99 15.10
N ASP A 205 -12.76 -11.22 15.55
CA ASP A 205 -12.09 -11.79 16.72
C ASP A 205 -11.75 -13.27 16.48
N GLY A 206 -10.93 -13.86 17.35
CA GLY A 206 -10.61 -15.30 17.33
C GLY A 206 -10.03 -15.76 15.99
N LEU A 207 -9.04 -15.04 15.47
CA LEU A 207 -8.38 -15.43 14.23
C LEU A 207 -7.59 -16.72 14.48
N GLU A 208 -7.86 -17.75 13.68
CA GLU A 208 -7.26 -19.08 13.80
C GLU A 208 -6.80 -19.57 12.43
N PHE A 209 -5.71 -20.33 12.39
CA PHE A 209 -5.23 -20.93 11.14
C PHE A 209 -6.03 -22.19 10.80
N ASP A 210 -6.46 -22.32 9.54
CA ASP A 210 -7.20 -23.51 9.10
C ASP A 210 -6.21 -24.65 8.76
N ALA A 211 -5.95 -25.50 9.75
CA ALA A 211 -5.07 -26.66 9.62
C ALA A 211 -5.58 -27.69 8.59
N SER A 212 -6.89 -27.73 8.29
CA SER A 212 -7.45 -28.66 7.33
C SER A 212 -7.02 -28.33 5.90
N GLU A 213 -6.84 -27.04 5.60
CA GLU A 213 -6.37 -26.53 4.30
C GLU A 213 -4.85 -26.44 4.18
N ALA A 214 -4.13 -26.65 5.28
CA ALA A 214 -2.67 -26.52 5.34
C ALA A 214 -1.96 -27.42 4.32
N ARG A 215 -2.46 -28.65 4.12
CA ARG A 215 -1.94 -29.60 3.14
C ARG A 215 -2.04 -29.09 1.71
N ASN A 216 -3.16 -28.48 1.35
CA ASN A 216 -3.37 -27.92 0.01
C ASN A 216 -2.44 -26.74 -0.27
N ALA A 217 -2.10 -25.99 0.78
CA ALA A 217 -1.24 -24.82 0.71
C ALA A 217 0.27 -25.13 0.85
N GLY A 218 0.65 -26.40 1.05
CA GLY A 218 2.03 -26.80 1.32
C GLY A 218 2.58 -26.22 2.64
N VAL A 219 1.70 -25.98 3.61
CA VAL A 219 2.01 -25.35 4.90
C VAL A 219 1.87 -26.41 6.00
N LYS A 220 2.83 -26.43 6.92
CA LYS A 220 2.71 -27.22 8.14
C LYS A 220 1.73 -26.51 9.09
N ALA A 221 0.84 -27.25 9.76
CA ALA A 221 -0.14 -26.65 10.65
C ALA A 221 0.52 -25.82 11.77
N GLU A 222 1.68 -26.28 12.24
CA GLU A 222 2.49 -25.61 13.25
C GLU A 222 2.97 -24.22 12.77
N ASP A 223 3.40 -24.10 11.51
CA ASP A 223 3.84 -22.82 10.94
C ASP A 223 2.69 -21.81 10.86
N GLY A 224 1.48 -22.30 10.61
CA GLY A 224 0.26 -21.50 10.58
C GLY A 224 -0.14 -20.98 11.96
N ASN A 225 -0.11 -21.85 12.96
CA ASN A 225 -0.39 -21.47 14.35
C ASN A 225 0.66 -20.47 14.87
N VAL A 226 1.95 -20.75 14.64
CA VAL A 226 3.04 -19.82 14.99
C VAL A 226 2.85 -18.46 14.31
N PHE A 227 2.33 -18.43 13.07
CA PHE A 227 2.04 -17.17 12.41
C PHE A 227 0.95 -16.38 13.13
N VAL A 228 -0.16 -17.02 13.50
CA VAL A 228 -1.29 -16.40 14.22
C VAL A 228 -0.86 -15.94 15.60
N ASP A 229 -0.19 -16.80 16.37
CA ASP A 229 0.30 -16.52 17.72
C ASP A 229 1.38 -15.41 17.73
N GLY A 230 2.11 -15.27 16.62
CA GLY A 230 3.09 -14.21 16.43
C GLY A 230 2.50 -12.84 16.07
N LEU A 231 1.19 -12.74 15.84
CA LEU A 231 0.54 -11.45 15.57
C LEU A 231 0.46 -10.62 16.85
N PRO A 232 0.93 -9.36 16.85
CA PRO A 232 0.82 -8.51 18.04
C PRO A 232 -0.62 -8.23 18.44
N ASP A 233 -0.89 -8.15 19.75
CA ASP A 233 -2.23 -7.88 20.30
C ASP A 233 -2.91 -6.65 19.69
N TRP A 234 -2.15 -5.60 19.37
CA TRP A 234 -2.69 -4.38 18.77
C TRP A 234 -3.21 -4.58 17.33
N ILE A 235 -2.73 -5.60 16.63
CA ILE A 235 -3.28 -6.04 15.34
C ILE A 235 -4.57 -6.80 15.60
N CYS A 236 -4.50 -7.86 16.41
CA CYS A 236 -5.62 -8.76 16.73
C CYS A 236 -6.83 -7.99 17.31
N SER A 237 -6.57 -7.08 18.24
CA SER A 237 -7.59 -6.22 18.86
C SER A 237 -8.20 -5.19 17.90
N SER A 238 -7.66 -4.98 16.70
CA SER A 238 -8.15 -4.01 15.74
C SER A 238 -8.61 -4.63 14.41
N LEU A 239 -8.74 -5.96 14.35
CA LEU A 239 -9.24 -6.63 13.16
C LEU A 239 -10.70 -6.27 12.91
N HIS A 240 -10.98 -5.92 11.66
CA HIS A 240 -12.32 -5.52 11.22
C HIS A 240 -12.47 -5.74 9.71
N ILE A 241 -13.72 -5.79 9.27
CA ILE A 241 -14.09 -5.80 7.86
C ILE A 241 -14.92 -4.54 7.60
N ILE A 242 -14.44 -3.65 6.75
CA ILE A 242 -15.23 -2.50 6.31
C ILE A 242 -16.29 -2.99 5.32
N LEU A 243 -17.55 -2.80 5.66
CA LEU A 243 -18.69 -3.25 4.85
C LEU A 243 -19.09 -2.14 3.88
N VAL A 244 -19.33 -0.95 4.42
CA VAL A 244 -19.87 0.18 3.67
C VAL A 244 -19.21 1.48 4.13
N LYS A 245 -18.99 2.39 3.18
CA LYS A 245 -18.46 3.75 3.43
C LYS A 245 -19.37 4.79 2.81
N ASN A 246 -19.78 5.81 3.54
CA ASN A 246 -20.61 6.91 3.03
C ASN A 246 -19.92 7.67 1.88
N ASN A 247 -18.58 7.73 1.87
CA ASN A 247 -17.82 8.34 0.78
C ASN A 247 -16.44 7.70 0.60
N GLU A 248 -15.81 7.96 -0.56
CA GLU A 248 -14.44 7.50 -0.85
C GLU A 248 -13.38 8.15 0.07
N LYS A 249 -13.73 9.23 0.77
CA LYS A 249 -12.82 9.97 1.65
C LYS A 249 -12.54 9.28 2.99
N VAL A 250 -13.24 8.20 3.32
CA VAL A 250 -12.97 7.42 4.53
C VAL A 250 -11.60 6.76 4.44
N SER A 251 -10.66 7.28 5.23
CA SER A 251 -9.32 6.72 5.35
C SER A 251 -9.35 5.37 6.09
N PRO A 252 -8.42 4.44 5.79
CA PRO A 252 -8.31 3.19 6.55
C PRO A 252 -8.06 3.39 8.06
N GLY A 253 -7.51 4.56 8.45
CA GLY A 253 -7.26 4.90 9.84
C GLY A 253 -8.55 5.12 10.63
N GLU A 254 -9.60 5.67 9.99
CA GLU A 254 -10.89 5.95 10.63
C GLU A 254 -11.58 4.67 11.09
N ALA A 255 -11.64 3.64 10.26
CA ALA A 255 -12.25 2.36 10.63
C ALA A 255 -11.54 1.70 11.82
N ARG A 256 -10.21 1.78 11.86
CA ARG A 256 -9.41 1.29 12.99
C ARG A 256 -9.65 2.10 14.26
N ALA A 257 -9.75 3.43 14.13
CA ALA A 257 -10.06 4.30 15.25
C ALA A 257 -11.45 4.02 15.82
N LEU A 258 -12.44 3.77 14.96
CA LEU A 258 -13.81 3.43 15.35
C LEU A 258 -13.87 2.13 16.18
N VAL A 259 -13.17 1.08 15.74
CA VAL A 259 -13.08 -0.19 16.49
C VAL A 259 -12.41 0.03 17.85
N ARG A 260 -11.34 0.82 17.89
CA ARG A 260 -10.64 1.14 19.13
C ARG A 260 -11.53 1.92 20.10
N GLN A 261 -12.19 2.96 19.61
CA GLN A 261 -13.13 3.77 20.40
C GLN A 261 -14.25 2.90 20.97
N TRP A 262 -14.83 2.01 20.15
CA TRP A 262 -15.84 1.07 20.62
C TRP A 262 -15.31 0.12 21.70
N LYS A 263 -14.09 -0.42 21.56
CA LYS A 263 -13.50 -1.28 22.61
C LYS A 263 -13.20 -0.54 23.91
N GLU A 264 -12.78 0.71 23.83
CA GLU A 264 -12.47 1.54 25.00
C GLU A 264 -13.75 2.06 25.69
N ALA A 265 -14.78 2.42 24.91
CA ALA A 265 -16.05 2.95 25.40
C ALA A 265 -17.22 2.47 24.51
N PRO A 266 -17.76 1.26 24.72
CA PRO A 266 -18.79 0.67 23.85
C PRO A 266 -20.05 1.51 23.69
N GLN A 267 -20.41 2.29 24.70
CA GLN A 267 -21.59 3.17 24.69
C GLN A 267 -21.39 4.46 23.86
N SER A 268 -20.15 4.77 23.45
CA SER A 268 -19.83 5.97 22.67
C SER A 268 -19.95 5.79 21.16
N VAL A 269 -20.15 4.55 20.70
CA VAL A 269 -20.25 4.19 19.28
C VAL A 269 -21.44 3.27 19.09
N ASN A 270 -22.22 3.46 18.03
CA ASN A 270 -23.33 2.56 17.76
C ASN A 270 -22.79 1.16 17.46
N SER A 271 -23.33 0.17 18.15
CA SER A 271 -22.97 -1.22 17.94
C SER A 271 -24.12 -2.16 18.22
N ILE A 272 -24.10 -3.32 17.57
CA ILE A 272 -25.00 -4.43 17.86
C ILE A 272 -24.17 -5.72 17.89
N PRO A 273 -24.34 -6.58 18.90
CA PRO A 273 -23.71 -7.89 18.90
C PRO A 273 -24.23 -8.72 17.72
N LEU A 274 -23.36 -9.56 17.19
CA LEU A 274 -23.70 -10.63 16.27
C LEU A 274 -23.73 -11.94 17.06
N ASP A 275 -24.64 -12.84 16.71
CA ASP A 275 -24.82 -14.16 17.33
C ASP A 275 -23.67 -15.12 16.97
N ASP A 276 -22.44 -14.70 17.27
CA ASP A 276 -21.18 -15.43 17.05
C ASP A 276 -21.01 -15.99 15.64
N VAL A 277 -21.17 -15.13 14.64
CA VAL A 277 -21.09 -15.52 13.24
C VAL A 277 -19.67 -15.98 12.90
N GLN A 278 -19.51 -17.28 12.65
CA GLN A 278 -18.26 -17.89 12.22
C GLN A 278 -17.99 -17.56 10.75
N GLY A 279 -16.75 -17.22 10.44
CA GLY A 279 -16.27 -16.93 9.11
C GLY A 279 -15.03 -17.75 8.78
N LYS A 280 -14.86 -18.01 7.49
CA LYS A 280 -13.63 -18.56 6.92
C LYS A 280 -13.11 -17.55 5.89
N GLY A 281 -11.81 -17.52 5.64
CA GLY A 281 -11.24 -16.65 4.61
C GLY A 281 -9.81 -17.01 4.28
N TYR A 282 -9.31 -16.50 3.15
CA TYR A 282 -7.94 -16.79 2.70
C TYR A 282 -7.10 -15.52 2.62
N MET A 283 -5.85 -15.62 3.06
CA MET A 283 -4.90 -14.51 3.06
C MET A 283 -4.30 -14.31 1.66
N ARG A 284 -4.24 -13.05 1.22
CA ARG A 284 -3.77 -12.66 -0.11
C ARG A 284 -2.94 -11.37 -0.06
N LYS A 285 -2.04 -11.22 -1.05
CA LYS A 285 -1.33 -9.98 -1.36
C LYS A 285 -2.17 -9.09 -2.27
N PHE A 286 -2.42 -7.85 -1.85
CA PHE A 286 -3.05 -6.84 -2.69
C PHE A 286 -2.01 -5.92 -3.29
N PHE A 287 -2.03 -5.75 -4.60
CA PHE A 287 -1.11 -4.85 -5.30
C PHE A 287 -1.74 -3.48 -5.52
N GLY A 288 -1.03 -2.42 -5.16
CA GLY A 288 -1.49 -1.04 -5.39
C GLY A 288 -1.29 -0.64 -6.85
N ARG A 289 -2.27 0.02 -7.49
CA ARG A 289 -2.16 0.46 -8.90
C ARG A 289 -0.94 1.35 -9.15
N ILE A 290 -0.70 2.35 -8.29
CA ILE A 290 0.44 3.27 -8.41
C ILE A 290 1.76 2.54 -8.13
N LEU A 291 1.78 1.67 -7.12
CA LEU A 291 2.96 0.89 -6.79
C LEU A 291 3.31 -0.10 -7.92
N LYS A 292 2.30 -0.61 -8.64
CA LYS A 292 2.49 -1.45 -9.83
C LYS A 292 3.14 -0.70 -10.98
N LEU A 293 2.78 0.57 -11.21
CA LEU A 293 3.40 1.38 -12.27
C LEU A 293 4.85 1.75 -11.93
N ASN A 294 5.11 2.19 -10.70
CA ASN A 294 6.47 2.47 -10.24
C ASN A 294 7.33 1.19 -10.23
N TYR A 295 6.73 0.04 -9.87
CA TYR A 295 7.37 -1.26 -10.00
C TYR A 295 7.78 -1.56 -11.43
N LEU A 296 6.83 -1.45 -12.37
CA LEU A 296 7.12 -1.72 -13.77
C LEU A 296 8.21 -0.78 -14.30
N ARG A 297 8.21 0.50 -13.91
CA ARG A 297 9.28 1.43 -14.26
C ARG A 297 10.64 0.99 -13.72
N ASN A 298 10.73 0.67 -12.43
CA ASN A 298 11.99 0.24 -11.81
C ASN A 298 12.51 -1.08 -12.40
N LEU A 299 11.61 -2.03 -12.64
CA LEU A 299 11.94 -3.32 -13.26
C LEU A 299 12.47 -3.13 -14.69
N MET A 300 11.87 -2.21 -15.45
CA MET A 300 12.32 -1.87 -16.80
C MET A 300 13.67 -1.14 -16.78
N ALA A 301 13.93 -0.29 -15.78
CA ALA A 301 15.23 0.35 -15.60
C ALA A 301 16.33 -0.67 -15.28
N GLN A 302 16.11 -1.56 -14.31
CA GLN A 302 17.06 -2.61 -13.95
C GLN A 302 17.40 -3.51 -15.14
N ARG A 303 16.41 -3.91 -15.94
CA ARG A 303 16.65 -4.71 -17.15
C ARG A 303 17.48 -3.97 -18.22
N ARG A 304 17.39 -2.64 -18.29
CA ARG A 304 18.22 -1.83 -19.19
C ARG A 304 19.67 -1.79 -18.70
N GLU A 305 19.88 -1.63 -17.40
CA GLU A 305 21.21 -1.67 -16.78
C GLU A 305 21.86 -3.04 -16.99
N GLU A 306 21.17 -4.13 -16.69
CA GLU A 306 21.67 -5.51 -16.91
C GLU A 306 21.98 -5.78 -18.40
N LYS A 307 21.23 -5.18 -19.32
CA LYS A 307 21.50 -5.28 -20.76
C LYS A 307 22.75 -4.50 -21.14
N GLN A 308 22.93 -3.28 -20.64
CA GLN A 308 24.12 -2.47 -20.86
C GLN A 308 25.38 -3.13 -20.31
N GLU A 309 25.33 -3.69 -19.09
CA GLU A 309 26.45 -4.45 -18.50
C GLU A 309 26.85 -5.65 -19.36
N LYS A 310 25.86 -6.41 -19.87
CA LYS A 310 26.11 -7.53 -20.78
C LYS A 310 26.71 -7.09 -22.11
N GLU A 311 26.30 -5.94 -22.64
CA GLU A 311 26.85 -5.38 -23.88
C GLU A 311 28.30 -4.92 -23.69
N LEU A 312 28.59 -4.22 -22.59
CA LEU A 312 29.96 -3.81 -22.23
C LEU A 312 30.88 -5.02 -22.04
N SER A 313 30.42 -6.06 -21.32
CA SER A 313 31.20 -7.29 -21.13
C SER A 313 31.50 -8.00 -22.45
N LYS A 314 30.56 -8.03 -23.40
CA LYS A 314 30.81 -8.57 -24.75
C LYS A 314 31.84 -7.76 -25.53
N GLN A 315 31.81 -6.43 -25.40
CA GLN A 315 32.75 -5.55 -26.07
C GLN A 315 34.18 -5.71 -25.51
N GLU A 316 34.31 -5.88 -24.19
CA GLU A 316 35.61 -6.17 -23.56
C GLU A 316 36.20 -7.51 -24.02
N VAL A 317 35.38 -8.54 -24.19
CA VAL A 317 35.81 -9.84 -24.72
C VAL A 317 36.22 -9.74 -26.19
N ALA A 318 35.49 -8.96 -26.99
CA ALA A 318 35.79 -8.77 -28.42
C ALA A 318 37.08 -7.97 -28.67
N ASN A 319 37.49 -7.13 -27.71
CA ASN A 319 38.70 -6.31 -27.80
C ASN A 319 39.97 -7.05 -27.33
N ARG A 320 39.85 -8.26 -26.78
CA ARG A 320 40.98 -9.11 -26.36
C ARG A 320 41.31 -10.13 -27.44
#